data_AF-A0A241VY90-F1
#
_entry.id   AF-A0A241VY90-F1
#
_cell.length_a   1.000
_cell.length_b   1.000
_cell.length_c   1.000
_cell.angle_alpha   90.00
_cell.angle_beta   90.00
_cell.angle_gamma   90.00
#
_symmetry.space_group_name_H-M   'P 1'
#
loop_
_entity.id
_entity.type
_entity.pdbx_description
1 polymer ?
#
loop_
_entity_poly.entity_id
_entity_poly.type
_entity_poly.pdbx_seq_one_letter_code
_entity_poly.pdbx_strand_id
1 'polypeptide(L)'
;MLNIGMTEILVFSIIALLVLGPEKLPEAIRFIAKWYHHIKRTIHNVQYDLDRELRLSELREQIQDEMKKIQELEIKMQKQLNNQAISKPISSLEMTKKRMDFNLYPQCPIQYQFITNAHREIPRCPYTQITPTF
;
A
#
# COMPACT_ATOMS: atom_id res chain seq x y z
N MET A 1 12.58 6.89 -8.26
CA MET A 1 13.55 7.70 -7.48
C MET A 1 12.78 8.37 -6.36
N LEU A 2 13.23 8.23 -5.10
CA LEU A 2 12.52 8.78 -3.94
C LEU A 2 12.86 10.28 -3.83
N ASN A 3 12.07 11.11 -4.50
CA ASN A 3 12.16 12.56 -4.37
C ASN A 3 11.53 12.97 -3.02
N ILE A 4 12.30 12.80 -1.94
CA ILE A 4 11.96 13.29 -0.60
C ILE A 4 12.70 14.61 -0.41
N GLY A 5 11.97 15.71 -0.60
CA GLY A 5 12.41 17.05 -0.27
C GLY A 5 11.85 17.52 1.07
N MET A 6 12.28 18.70 1.49
CA MET A 6 11.79 19.34 2.71
C MET A 6 10.27 19.61 2.64
N THR A 7 9.76 19.92 1.44
CA THR A 7 8.34 20.19 1.21
C THR A 7 7.49 18.94 1.41
N GLU A 8 7.91 17.80 0.85
CA GLU A 8 7.20 16.53 0.99
C GLU A 8 7.17 16.07 2.46
N ILE A 9 8.28 16.21 3.18
CA ILE A 9 8.34 15.91 4.62
C ILE A 9 7.39 16.81 5.41
N LEU A 10 7.32 18.11 5.10
CA LEU A 10 6.41 19.04 5.76
C LEU A 10 4.94 18.68 5.53
N VAL A 11 4.56 18.40 4.29
CA VAL A 11 3.18 17.97 3.96
C VAL A 11 2.83 16.67 4.66
N PHE A 12 3.73 15.69 4.66
CA PHE A 12 3.52 14.42 5.37
C PHE A 12 3.40 14.64 6.88
N SER A 13 4.22 15.52 7.47
CA SER A 13 4.15 15.85 8.89
C SER A 13 2.80 16.48 9.25
N ILE A 14 2.28 17.40 8.45
CA ILE A 14 0.95 17.99 8.67
C ILE A 14 -0.14 16.91 8.65
N ILE A 15 -0.13 16.03 7.64
CA ILE A 15 -1.10 14.94 7.52
C ILE A 15 -1.00 14.00 8.73
N ALA A 16 0.21 13.63 9.12
CA ALA A 16 0.46 12.78 10.28
C ALA A 16 -0.05 13.42 11.58
N LEU A 17 0.18 14.73 11.77
CA LEU A 17 -0.34 15.47 12.92
C LEU A 17 -1.86 15.57 12.92
N LEU A 18 -2.50 15.65 11.76
CA LEU A 18 -3.97 15.73 11.66
C LEU A 18 -4.61 14.36 11.96
N VAL A 19 -4.05 13.28 11.43
CA VAL A 19 -4.59 11.92 11.60
C VAL A 19 -4.31 11.37 13.00
N LEU A 20 -3.07 11.45 13.46
CA LEU A 20 -2.66 10.90 14.77
C LEU A 20 -2.91 11.90 15.90
N GLY A 21 -2.88 13.20 15.61
CA GLY A 21 -2.83 14.25 16.61
C GLY A 21 -1.39 14.63 16.98
N PRO A 22 -1.12 15.91 17.30
CA PRO A 22 0.21 16.39 17.67
C PRO A 22 0.76 15.74 18.95
N GLU A 23 -0.10 15.24 19.82
CA GLU A 23 0.31 14.58 21.06
C GLU A 23 0.68 13.11 20.87
N LYS A 24 0.15 12.44 19.83
CA LYS A 24 0.31 10.99 19.65
C LYS A 24 1.46 10.64 18.71
N LEU A 25 1.80 11.51 17.76
CA LEU A 25 2.96 11.34 16.88
C LEU A 25 4.28 11.16 17.66
N PRO A 26 4.65 12.06 18.62
CA PRO A 26 5.89 11.88 19.37
C PRO A 26 5.86 10.63 20.26
N GLU A 27 4.70 10.25 20.77
CA GLU A 27 4.53 9.04 21.58
C GLU A 27 4.73 7.76 20.74
N ALA A 28 4.22 7.74 19.50
CA ALA A 28 4.44 6.62 18.57
C ALA A 28 5.92 6.47 18.18
N ILE A 29 6.62 7.59 17.93
CA ILE A 29 8.07 7.57 17.66
C ILE A 29 8.83 7.00 18.86
N ARG A 30 8.48 7.41 20.09
CA ARG A 30 9.11 6.87 21.31
C ARG A 30 8.90 5.36 21.44
N PHE A 31 7.71 4.87 21.10
CA PHE A 31 7.41 3.44 21.11
C PHE A 31 8.26 2.67 20.09
N ILE A 32 8.28 3.13 18.83
CA ILE A 32 9.07 2.53 17.75
C ILE A 32 10.56 2.57 18.11
N ALA A 33 11.05 3.70 18.61
CA ALA A 33 12.45 3.88 18.99
C ALA A 33 12.86 2.91 20.11
N LYS A 34 12.01 2.75 21.14
CA LYS A 34 12.27 1.81 22.24
C LYS A 34 12.34 0.36 21.76
N TRP A 35 11.40 -0.05 20.90
CA TRP A 35 11.38 -1.41 20.35
C TRP A 35 12.55 -1.67 19.40
N TYR A 36 12.86 -0.71 18.52
CA TYR A 36 14.01 -0.78 17.63
C TYR A 36 15.33 -0.84 18.42
N HIS A 37 15.46 -0.06 19.49
CA HIS A 37 16.64 -0.10 20.35
C HIS A 37 16.83 -1.48 21.00
N HIS A 38 15.75 -2.11 21.44
CA HIS A 38 15.81 -3.45 22.02
C HIS A 38 16.27 -4.49 21.00
N ILE A 39 15.67 -4.50 19.80
CA ILE A 39 16.07 -5.40 18.70
C ILE A 39 17.54 -5.19 18.33
N LYS A 40 17.96 -3.93 18.18
CA LYS A 40 19.34 -3.58 17.87
C LYS A 40 20.29 -4.13 18.93
N ARG A 41 19.96 -4.00 20.22
CA ARG A 41 20.78 -4.52 21.32
C ARG A 41 20.88 -6.04 21.29
N THR A 42 19.80 -6.76 21.03
CA THR A 42 19.81 -8.22 20.88
C THR A 42 20.72 -8.66 19.74
N ILE A 43 20.65 -8.00 18.59
CA ILE A 43 21.52 -8.28 17.43
C ILE A 43 22.99 -7.99 17.75
N HIS A 44 23.28 -6.93 18.51
CA HIS A 44 24.66 -6.62 18.93
C HIS A 44 25.21 -7.64 19.93
N ASN A 45 24.40 -8.10 20.88
CA ASN A 45 24.82 -9.10 21.86
C ASN A 45 25.09 -10.45 21.20
N VAL A 46 24.22 -10.88 20.27
CA VAL A 46 24.44 -12.11 19.49
C VAL A 46 25.73 -12.01 18.68
N GLN A 47 26.01 -10.88 18.02
CA GLN A 47 27.30 -10.70 17.33
C GLN A 47 28.50 -10.81 18.29
N TYR A 48 28.41 -10.18 19.48
CA TYR A 48 29.49 -10.21 20.48
C TYR A 48 29.75 -11.62 21.05
N ASP A 49 28.70 -12.38 21.29
CA ASP A 49 28.80 -13.75 21.80
C ASP A 49 29.21 -14.73 20.70
N LEU A 50 28.79 -14.52 19.44
CA LEU A 50 29.22 -15.32 18.28
C LEU A 50 30.67 -15.04 17.86
N ASP A 51 31.15 -13.79 17.95
CA ASP A 51 32.57 -13.41 17.74
C ASP A 51 33.51 -14.12 18.72
N ARG A 52 33.03 -14.42 19.94
CA ARG A 52 33.85 -15.03 21.00
C ARG A 52 33.94 -16.55 20.96
N GLU A 53 32.99 -17.27 20.33
CA GLU A 53 32.99 -18.74 20.35
C GLU A 53 32.79 -19.46 19.00
N LEU A 54 32.16 -18.90 17.94
CA LEU A 54 31.87 -19.68 16.72
C LEU A 54 31.86 -18.86 15.41
N ARG A 55 32.87 -19.12 14.56
CA ARG A 55 32.86 -19.07 13.07
C ARG A 55 31.83 -18.15 12.39
N LEU A 56 31.95 -16.84 12.54
CA LEU A 56 31.24 -15.87 11.69
C LEU A 56 31.47 -16.06 10.19
N SER A 57 32.54 -16.74 9.79
CA SER A 57 32.79 -17.10 8.39
C SER A 57 31.69 -18.00 7.81
N GLU A 58 31.20 -18.98 8.57
CA GLU A 58 30.27 -19.99 8.04
C GLU A 58 28.86 -19.45 7.84
N LEU A 59 28.34 -18.68 8.79
CA LEU A 59 26.99 -18.10 8.67
C LEU A 59 26.98 -16.99 7.62
N ARG A 60 28.06 -16.21 7.53
CA ARG A 60 28.24 -15.20 6.47
C ARG A 60 28.34 -15.85 5.10
N GLU A 61 29.06 -16.98 4.98
CA GLU A 61 29.18 -17.74 3.75
C GLU A 61 27.83 -18.33 3.31
N GLN A 62 27.05 -18.92 4.22
CA GLN A 62 25.69 -19.41 3.93
C GLN A 62 24.76 -18.30 3.44
N ILE A 63 24.76 -17.13 4.11
CA ILE A 63 23.96 -15.98 3.68
C ILE A 63 24.42 -15.50 2.30
N GLN A 64 25.73 -15.40 2.07
CA GLN A 64 26.27 -14.97 0.78
C GLN A 64 25.90 -15.94 -0.35
N ASP A 65 25.93 -17.24 -0.09
CA ASP A 65 25.55 -18.24 -1.09
C ASP A 65 24.05 -18.24 -1.39
N GLU A 66 23.18 -18.07 -0.39
CA GLU A 66 21.75 -17.89 -0.62
C GLU A 66 21.46 -16.59 -1.41
N MET A 67 22.18 -15.50 -1.12
CA MET A 67 22.06 -14.27 -1.91
C MET A 67 22.48 -14.45 -3.37
N LYS A 68 23.55 -15.20 -3.64
CA LYS A 68 23.96 -15.54 -5.02
C LYS A 68 22.90 -16.38 -5.73
N LYS A 69 22.31 -17.37 -5.06
CA LYS A 69 21.23 -18.19 -5.64
C LYS A 69 20.02 -17.34 -6.02
N ILE A 70 19.62 -16.39 -5.16
CA ILE A 70 18.52 -15.46 -5.45
C ILE A 70 18.83 -14.59 -6.67
N GLN A 71 20.05 -14.04 -6.77
CA GLN A 71 20.47 -13.25 -7.93
C GLN A 71 20.50 -14.08 -9.22
N GLU A 72 20.99 -15.33 -9.17
CA GLU A 72 20.97 -16.22 -10.31
C GLU A 72 19.56 -16.56 -10.77
N LEU A 73 18.63 -16.77 -9.82
CA LEU A 73 17.22 -17.01 -10.11
C LEU A 73 16.57 -15.79 -10.77
N GLU A 74 16.86 -14.58 -10.29
CA GLU A 74 16.38 -13.33 -10.89
C GLU A 74 16.89 -13.19 -12.34
N ILE A 75 18.20 -13.43 -12.57
CA ILE A 75 18.79 -13.37 -13.92
C ILE A 75 18.20 -14.45 -14.83
N LYS A 76 17.99 -15.68 -14.35
CA LYS A 76 17.35 -16.76 -15.12
C LYS A 76 15.90 -16.41 -15.44
N MET A 77 15.15 -15.88 -14.49
CA MET A 77 13.78 -15.43 -14.67
C MET A 77 13.71 -14.29 -15.70
N GLN A 78 14.61 -13.30 -15.60
CA GLN A 78 14.66 -12.18 -16.54
C GLN A 78 15.04 -12.64 -17.95
N LYS A 79 15.95 -13.62 -18.09
CA LYS A 79 16.29 -14.23 -19.38
C LYS A 79 15.13 -15.04 -19.97
N GLN A 80 14.38 -15.77 -19.15
CA GLN A 80 13.18 -16.49 -19.59
C GLN A 80 12.09 -15.53 -20.06
N LEU A 81 11.86 -14.44 -19.32
CA LEU A 81 10.92 -13.40 -19.70
C LEU A 81 11.33 -12.71 -21.01
N ASN A 82 12.62 -12.43 -21.21
CA ASN A 82 13.12 -11.80 -22.44
C ASN A 82 13.08 -12.74 -23.65
N ASN A 83 13.36 -14.04 -23.45
CA ASN A 83 13.40 -15.02 -24.55
C ASN A 83 12.00 -15.54 -24.94
N GLN A 84 10.99 -15.41 -24.07
CA GLN A 84 9.66 -15.95 -24.29
C GLN A 84 8.58 -14.87 -24.53
N ALA A 85 8.94 -13.58 -24.61
CA ALA A 85 7.98 -12.49 -24.84
C ALA A 85 8.40 -11.49 -25.92
N ILE A 86 8.11 -11.82 -27.18
CA ILE A 86 7.24 -10.97 -28.01
C ILE A 86 5.94 -11.74 -28.26
N SER A 87 5.13 -11.88 -27.22
CA SER A 87 3.68 -12.09 -27.35
C SER A 87 3.00 -11.64 -26.05
N LYS A 88 2.66 -10.34 -26.04
CA LYS A 88 1.64 -9.65 -25.25
C LYS A 88 0.93 -10.46 -24.14
N PRO A 89 0.90 -9.97 -22.89
CA PRO A 89 -0.36 -9.83 -22.18
C PRO A 89 -0.99 -8.52 -22.70
N ILE A 90 -1.90 -8.59 -23.67
CA ILE A 90 -3.33 -8.49 -23.40
C ILE A 90 -3.57 -7.81 -22.04
N SER A 91 -3.86 -6.51 -21.95
CA SER A 91 -4.98 -5.85 -22.62
C SER A 91 -6.29 -6.67 -22.56
N SER A 92 -6.47 -7.56 -21.57
CA SER A 92 -7.71 -8.33 -21.36
C SER A 92 -8.06 -8.63 -19.90
N LEU A 93 -7.64 -7.80 -18.96
CA LEU A 93 -8.35 -7.56 -17.68
C LEU A 93 -7.96 -6.11 -17.31
N GLU A 94 -8.48 -5.06 -17.94
CA GLU A 94 -9.80 -4.51 -17.67
C GLU A 94 -10.37 -3.79 -18.92
N MET A 95 -10.93 -4.56 -19.87
CA MET A 95 -12.10 -4.07 -20.60
C MET A 95 -13.36 -4.33 -19.77
N THR A 96 -13.37 -3.87 -18.52
CA THR A 96 -14.58 -3.74 -17.67
C THR A 96 -14.45 -2.59 -16.68
N LYS A 97 -13.78 -1.49 -17.07
CA LYS A 97 -14.23 -0.17 -16.62
C LYS A 97 -14.63 0.61 -17.84
N LYS A 98 -15.82 0.25 -18.36
CA LYS A 98 -16.60 1.09 -19.25
C LYS A 98 -16.54 2.48 -18.64
N ARG A 99 -15.90 3.39 -19.38
CA ARG A 99 -16.08 4.83 -19.27
C ARG A 99 -17.58 5.08 -19.27
N MET A 100 -18.17 5.11 -18.09
CA MET A 100 -19.44 5.76 -17.85
C MET A 100 -19.03 7.14 -17.34
N ASP A 101 -18.77 8.02 -18.30
CA ASP A 101 -18.73 9.45 -18.06
C ASP A 101 -20.13 9.83 -17.53
N PHE A 102 -20.33 9.82 -16.21
CA PHE A 102 -21.48 10.46 -15.57
C PHE A 102 -21.18 11.94 -15.35
N ASN A 103 -20.66 12.61 -16.37
CA ASN A 103 -20.74 14.07 -16.49
C ASN A 103 -21.99 14.43 -17.29
N LEU A 104 -23.14 13.92 -16.83
CA LEU A 104 -24.44 14.45 -17.23
C LEU A 104 -25.40 14.39 -16.05
N TYR A 105 -25.01 15.05 -14.96
CA TYR A 105 -25.99 15.60 -14.04
C TYR A 105 -25.94 17.13 -14.20
N PRO A 106 -27.01 17.76 -14.70
CA PRO A 106 -27.07 19.21 -14.72
C PRO A 106 -27.00 19.72 -13.28
N GLN A 107 -26.28 20.82 -13.09
CA GLN A 107 -26.28 21.59 -11.86
C GLN A 107 -27.74 21.84 -11.44
N CYS A 108 -28.22 21.18 -10.39
CA CYS A 108 -29.44 21.59 -9.70
C CYS A 108 -29.01 22.20 -8.36
N PRO A 109 -29.42 23.44 -8.07
CA PRO A 109 -29.08 24.11 -6.82
C PRO A 109 -29.74 23.36 -5.67
N ILE A 110 -28.93 22.91 -4.71
CA ILE A 110 -29.43 22.31 -3.48
C ILE A 110 -29.97 23.45 -2.62
N GLN A 111 -31.27 23.72 -2.72
CA GLN A 111 -31.95 24.59 -1.76
C GLN A 111 -32.45 23.72 -0.61
N TYR A 112 -31.79 23.82 0.54
CA TYR A 112 -32.20 23.13 1.74
C TYR A 112 -33.51 23.75 2.25
N GLN A 113 -34.61 23.00 2.19
CA GLN A 113 -35.80 23.29 2.98
C GLN A 113 -35.91 22.29 4.12
N PHE A 114 -35.91 22.83 5.34
CA PHE A 114 -36.06 22.12 6.59
C PHE A 114 -37.41 21.40 6.62
N ILE A 115 -37.40 20.08 6.78
CA ILE A 115 -38.63 19.29 6.79
C ILE A 115 -39.23 19.35 8.21
N THR A 116 -40.17 20.27 8.41
CA THR A 116 -41.13 20.19 9.53
C THR A 116 -42.36 19.44 9.05
N ASN A 117 -42.57 18.23 9.58
CA ASN A 117 -43.82 17.51 9.75
C ASN A 117 -44.85 17.40 8.61
N ALA A 118 -45.49 16.22 8.61
CA ALA A 118 -46.77 15.86 8.02
C ALA A 118 -46.75 15.31 6.57
N HIS A 119 -47.12 14.01 6.51
CA HIS A 119 -47.92 13.37 5.47
C HIS A 119 -47.70 13.81 4.00
N ARG A 120 -47.15 12.90 3.20
CA ARG A 120 -47.81 12.21 2.07
C ARG A 120 -46.80 11.88 0.97
N GLU A 121 -46.84 10.62 0.55
CA GLU A 121 -46.26 10.03 -0.67
C GLU A 121 -44.73 9.94 -0.79
N ILE A 122 -44.24 8.74 -0.46
CA ILE A 122 -42.94 8.23 -0.86
C ILE A 122 -42.93 8.15 -2.40
N PRO A 123 -42.00 8.81 -3.12
CA PRO A 123 -41.83 8.56 -4.54
C PRO A 123 -41.30 7.13 -4.71
N ARG A 124 -42.19 6.22 -5.13
CA ARG A 124 -41.86 4.84 -5.50
C ARG A 124 -40.94 4.87 -6.71
N CYS A 125 -39.66 4.56 -6.51
CA CYS A 125 -38.77 4.25 -7.63
C CYS A 125 -39.19 2.89 -8.23
N PRO A 126 -39.35 2.78 -9.56
CA PRO A 126 -39.72 1.52 -10.20
C PRO A 126 -38.51 0.59 -10.15
N TYR A 127 -38.70 -0.58 -9.54
CA TYR A 127 -37.75 -1.68 -9.57
C TYR A 127 -37.75 -2.26 -11.00
N THR A 128 -36.80 -1.86 -11.84
CA THR A 128 -36.62 -2.49 -13.15
C THR A 128 -35.98 -3.86 -12.95
N GLN A 129 -36.83 -4.89 -12.93
CA GLN A 129 -36.47 -6.31 -13.00
C GLN A 129 -35.70 -6.58 -14.30
N ILE A 130 -34.50 -7.17 -14.22
CA ILE A 130 -33.82 -7.73 -15.40
C ILE A 130 -33.66 -9.23 -15.13
N THR A 131 -34.61 -10.02 -15.63
CA THR A 131 -34.54 -11.48 -15.73
C THR A 131 -33.65 -11.88 -16.92
N PRO A 132 -32.76 -12.88 -16.80
CA PRO A 132 -32.10 -13.47 -17.95
C PRO A 132 -32.98 -14.62 -18.49
N THR A 133 -33.50 -14.48 -19.70
CA THR A 133 -34.04 -15.61 -20.47
C THR A 133 -32.90 -16.36 -21.14
N PHE A 134 -32.97 -17.69 -21.01
CA PHE A 134 -32.07 -18.72 -21.50
C PHE A 134 -32.05 -18.80 -23.04
#